data_AF-B4D827-F1
#
_entry.id   AF-B4D827-F1
#
_cell.length_a   1.000
_cell.length_b   1.000
_cell.length_c   1.000
_cell.angle_alpha   90.00
_cell.angle_beta   90.00
_cell.angle_gamma   90.00
#
_symmetry.space_group_name_H-M   'P 1'
#
loop_
_entity.id
_entity.type
_entity.pdbx_description
1 polymer ?
#
loop_
_entity_poly.entity_id
_entity_poly.type
_entity_poly.pdbx_seq_one_letter_code
_entity_poly.pdbx_strand_id
1 'polypeptide(L)'
;MTRQFLSPFSPTLIAALSLLCGATESFAGPNGAELYQQHCSMCHGLTGAGIPGVFPPLAGSDFLVKEREQALRAPLAGLFGKIEVNGGTYEGGMPPVLLPDEQIAAVFGYICKTWGNHSPTPTREELAALRATTKFHTFEALLAAMGSTELPAAPEGWELRVATELSFSPVRLGAHPDGEHILILAENGDVWWCRHDGSELMRLFGGASYLDATLGHPSVLGLTVDRNQRLYLVSNQRNETVSPVRNEVTIFRTGSWSREHPWKAPKSWLRTAYPWGVGPYNHGVSTIAQGPDGLIYVNSGSRTDDGEAGTLPNYATTGEAPITACIWRLNPKDDRPVVEVFARGLRNNYGFTWDDDGHLLSAENGPDADAPEELNLVEQGKHYGFPYQFSDWTTKPYSHTPEVPPGLVITRPFRNLGPDGGGSARGLSTFDPHSSPAGMVWLGADWPAPFHSSFLVVRFGNLLKRGADTGFDVLQLKPNFSARTTSAKRVLAPLARPIDILKLPEQQLAIAEYCRGTTLAAGIGTPGRVLLLSPKHPMATSLNTSPK
;
A
#
# COMPACT_ATOMS: atom_id res chain seq x y z
N MET A 1 66.31 67.94 -30.14
CA MET A 1 65.08 68.51 -30.73
C MET A 1 64.08 67.38 -30.90
N THR A 2 62.89 67.54 -30.30
CA THR A 2 61.58 66.93 -30.67
C THR A 2 61.36 65.41 -30.60
N ARG A 3 60.50 65.02 -29.62
CA ARG A 3 59.31 64.12 -29.68
C ARG A 3 59.50 62.60 -29.95
N GLN A 4 58.74 61.65 -29.38
CA GLN A 4 57.69 61.62 -28.36
C GLN A 4 57.44 60.13 -27.95
N PHE A 5 57.47 59.84 -26.65
CA PHE A 5 56.67 58.91 -25.83
C PHE A 5 56.44 57.42 -26.22
N LEU A 6 56.97 56.53 -25.36
CA LEU A 6 56.46 55.19 -25.04
C LEU A 6 56.26 55.11 -23.52
N SER A 7 55.07 54.70 -23.05
CA SER A 7 54.79 54.43 -21.63
C SER A 7 54.93 52.95 -21.31
N PRO A 8 55.57 52.56 -20.19
CA PRO A 8 55.44 51.21 -19.64
C PRO A 8 54.46 51.20 -18.45
N PHE A 9 53.53 50.25 -18.44
CA PHE A 9 52.67 49.93 -17.30
C PHE A 9 53.43 49.07 -16.29
N SER A 10 53.43 49.49 -15.02
CA SER A 10 53.89 48.72 -13.85
C SER A 10 52.81 47.76 -13.34
N PRO A 11 53.18 46.63 -12.71
CA PRO A 11 52.23 45.72 -12.07
C PRO A 11 51.92 46.20 -10.65
N THR A 12 50.65 46.12 -10.23
CA THR A 12 50.26 46.27 -8.82
C THR A 12 49.34 45.12 -8.44
N LEU A 13 49.73 44.47 -7.34
CA LEU A 13 49.09 43.35 -6.67
C LEU A 13 47.65 43.72 -6.28
N ILE A 14 46.64 43.01 -6.80
CA ILE A 14 45.25 43.12 -6.34
C ILE A 14 44.90 41.86 -5.54
N ALA A 15 44.68 42.04 -4.24
CA ALA A 15 43.99 41.08 -3.40
C ALA A 15 42.51 41.06 -3.81
N ALA A 16 42.06 39.94 -4.40
CA ALA A 16 40.66 39.72 -4.70
C ALA A 16 39.93 39.22 -3.44
N LEU A 17 39.12 40.11 -2.87
CA LEU A 17 38.13 39.79 -1.86
C LEU A 17 36.98 39.03 -2.57
N SER A 18 36.96 37.71 -2.48
CA SER A 18 35.85 36.89 -2.98
C SER A 18 34.64 37.10 -2.08
N LEU A 19 33.67 37.91 -2.53
CA LEU A 19 32.32 37.88 -1.99
C LEU A 19 31.72 36.49 -2.25
N LEU A 20 31.61 35.66 -1.20
CA LEU A 20 30.64 34.59 -1.18
C LEU A 20 29.25 35.23 -1.10
N CYS A 21 28.61 35.41 -2.26
CA CYS A 21 27.17 35.57 -2.32
C CYS A 21 26.56 34.18 -2.06
N GLY A 22 26.23 33.91 -0.80
CA GLY A 22 25.44 32.74 -0.43
C GLY A 22 24.08 32.87 -1.10
N ALA A 23 23.80 32.00 -2.07
CA ALA A 23 22.44 31.75 -2.51
C ALA A 23 21.70 31.15 -1.32
N THR A 24 20.90 31.97 -0.63
CA THR A 24 19.89 31.47 0.27
C THR A 24 18.88 30.73 -0.59
N GLU A 25 18.92 29.40 -0.60
CA GLU A 25 17.75 28.62 -1.00
C GLU A 25 16.60 29.06 -0.09
N SER A 26 15.65 29.77 -0.68
CA SER A 26 14.35 29.99 -0.06
C SER A 26 13.73 28.61 0.10
N PHE A 27 13.75 28.06 1.31
CA PHE A 27 12.85 26.96 1.68
C PHE A 27 11.43 27.44 1.43
N ALA A 28 10.83 27.02 0.32
CA ALA A 28 9.41 27.20 0.10
C ALA A 28 8.68 26.51 1.25
N GLY A 29 7.75 27.21 1.89
CA GLY A 29 6.94 26.66 2.98
C GLY A 29 6.17 25.40 2.55
N PRO A 30 5.58 24.66 3.51
CA PRO A 30 4.88 23.41 3.22
C PRO A 30 3.79 23.59 2.15
N ASN A 31 3.76 22.69 1.16
CA ASN A 31 2.79 22.72 0.06
C ASN A 31 1.47 22.08 0.50
N GLY A 32 0.46 22.91 0.79
CA GLY A 32 -0.84 22.45 1.26
C GLY A 32 -1.58 21.52 0.29
N ALA A 33 -1.42 21.68 -1.02
CA ALA A 33 -2.06 20.83 -2.02
C ALA A 33 -1.44 19.42 -2.05
N GLU A 34 -0.11 19.34 -1.97
CA GLU A 34 0.61 18.06 -1.91
C GLU A 34 0.28 17.31 -0.62
N LEU A 35 0.28 18.01 0.52
CA LEU A 35 -0.10 17.44 1.81
C LEU A 35 -1.56 16.96 1.83
N TYR A 36 -2.48 17.73 1.23
CA TYR A 36 -3.88 17.30 1.07
C TYR A 36 -3.97 15.99 0.28
N GLN A 37 -3.24 15.90 -0.84
CA GLN A 37 -3.22 14.70 -1.66
C GLN A 37 -2.69 13.50 -0.87
N GLN A 38 -1.65 13.69 -0.06
CA GLN A 38 -1.02 12.62 0.72
C GLN A 38 -1.86 12.15 1.92
N HIS A 39 -2.54 13.05 2.62
CA HIS A 39 -3.15 12.74 3.92
C HIS A 39 -4.68 12.80 3.96
N CYS A 40 -5.32 13.49 3.02
CA CYS A 40 -6.76 13.76 3.06
C CYS A 40 -7.52 13.15 1.87
N SER A 41 -6.87 13.04 0.71
CA SER A 41 -7.55 12.69 -0.54
C SER A 41 -8.06 11.25 -0.61
N MET A 42 -7.51 10.33 0.20
CA MET A 42 -7.99 8.95 0.29
C MET A 42 -9.46 8.88 0.73
N CYS A 43 -9.86 9.73 1.68
CA CYS A 43 -11.24 9.78 2.18
C CYS A 43 -12.06 10.89 1.52
N HIS A 44 -11.49 12.09 1.34
CA HIS A 44 -12.21 13.25 0.82
C HIS A 44 -12.13 13.41 -0.71
N GLY A 45 -11.36 12.56 -1.39
CA GLY A 45 -11.14 12.62 -2.83
C GLY A 45 -10.19 13.73 -3.28
N LEU A 46 -9.67 13.66 -4.50
CA LEU A 46 -8.80 14.72 -5.04
C LEU A 46 -9.51 16.06 -5.22
N THR A 47 -10.84 16.03 -5.38
CA THR A 47 -11.69 17.23 -5.58
C THR A 47 -12.37 17.69 -4.31
N GLY A 48 -12.10 17.07 -3.15
CA GLY A 48 -12.77 17.39 -1.90
C GLY A 48 -14.25 17.00 -1.86
N ALA A 49 -14.77 16.25 -2.84
CA ALA A 49 -16.18 15.89 -2.91
C ALA A 49 -16.63 14.86 -1.87
N GLY A 50 -15.70 14.11 -1.26
CA GLY A 50 -16.02 13.00 -0.37
C GLY A 50 -16.75 11.86 -1.08
N ILE A 51 -17.36 10.98 -0.29
CA ILE A 51 -18.23 9.90 -0.77
C ILE A 51 -19.57 10.07 -0.07
N PRO A 52 -20.67 10.37 -0.79
CA PRO A 52 -21.99 10.58 -0.18
C PRO A 52 -22.37 9.45 0.79
N GLY A 53 -22.76 9.81 2.01
CA GLY A 53 -23.13 8.88 3.08
C GLY A 53 -21.96 8.19 3.80
N VAL A 54 -20.72 8.33 3.31
CA VAL A 54 -19.53 7.68 3.89
C VAL A 54 -18.51 8.69 4.37
N PHE A 55 -18.01 9.56 3.47
CA PHE A 55 -17.03 10.60 3.80
C PHE A 55 -17.58 11.98 3.41
N PRO A 56 -17.57 12.96 4.33
CA PRO A 56 -18.16 14.28 4.07
C PRO A 56 -17.36 15.07 3.03
N PRO A 57 -18.03 15.93 2.22
CA PRO A 57 -17.36 16.84 1.32
C PRO A 57 -16.62 17.93 2.10
N LEU A 58 -15.41 18.24 1.65
CA LEU A 58 -14.69 19.46 1.98
C LEU A 58 -14.95 20.56 0.94
N ALA A 59 -15.32 20.19 -0.28
CA ALA A 59 -15.72 21.12 -1.34
C ALA A 59 -17.06 21.80 -1.02
N GLY A 60 -17.09 23.13 -1.04
CA GLY A 60 -18.27 23.93 -0.69
C GLY A 60 -18.85 23.57 0.68
N SER A 61 -18.03 23.17 1.64
CA SER A 61 -18.48 22.58 2.90
C SER A 61 -18.93 23.64 3.90
N ASP A 62 -20.21 23.64 4.26
CA ASP A 62 -20.75 24.54 5.28
C ASP A 62 -20.16 24.28 6.67
N PHE A 63 -19.72 23.06 6.94
CA PHE A 63 -19.09 22.62 8.18
C PHE A 63 -17.79 23.39 8.48
N LEU A 64 -17.04 23.79 7.44
CA LEU A 64 -15.82 24.62 7.60
C LEU A 64 -16.10 26.01 8.18
N VAL A 65 -17.36 26.45 8.13
CA VAL A 65 -17.81 27.76 8.62
C VAL A 65 -18.67 27.61 9.86
N LYS A 66 -19.72 26.78 9.81
CA LYS A 66 -20.69 26.59 10.90
C LYS A 66 -20.08 25.90 12.11
N GLU A 67 -19.20 24.92 11.88
CA GLU A 67 -18.57 24.09 12.91
C GLU A 67 -17.05 24.25 12.87
N ARG A 68 -16.56 25.48 12.65
CA ARG A 68 -15.15 25.78 12.39
C ARG A 68 -14.20 25.13 13.40
N GLU A 69 -14.46 25.28 14.70
CA GLU A 69 -13.59 24.71 15.73
C GLU A 69 -13.50 23.19 15.60
N GLN A 70 -14.64 22.51 15.39
CA GLN A 70 -14.68 21.07 15.20
C GLN A 70 -13.96 20.66 13.92
N ALA A 71 -14.11 21.42 12.82
CA ALA A 71 -13.40 21.21 11.57
C ALA A 71 -11.88 21.31 11.75
N LEU A 72 -11.38 22.32 12.47
CA LEU A 72 -9.96 22.48 12.76
C LEU A 72 -9.43 21.41 13.73
N ARG A 73 -10.26 20.97 14.68
CA ARG A 73 -9.90 19.96 15.68
C ARG A 73 -9.84 18.55 15.09
N ALA A 74 -10.61 18.27 14.03
CA ALA A 74 -10.68 16.97 13.39
C ALA A 74 -9.30 16.39 13.00
N PRO A 75 -8.41 17.09 12.25
CA PRO A 75 -7.08 16.57 11.95
C PRO A 75 -6.14 16.55 13.17
N LEU A 76 -6.42 17.29 14.25
CA LEU A 76 -5.55 17.33 15.44
C LEU A 76 -5.80 16.16 16.40
N ALA A 77 -7.07 15.75 16.55
CA ALA A 77 -7.49 14.80 17.59
C ALA A 77 -8.42 13.68 17.09
N GLY A 78 -8.83 13.75 15.83
CA GLY A 78 -9.88 12.96 15.23
C GLY A 78 -11.27 13.55 15.43
N LEU A 79 -12.22 13.10 14.63
CA LEU A 79 -13.63 13.44 14.67
C LEU A 79 -14.45 12.15 14.51
N PHE A 80 -15.31 11.84 15.48
CA PHE A 80 -16.06 10.59 15.50
C PHE A 80 -17.53 10.85 15.81
N GLY A 81 -18.39 9.99 15.26
CA GLY A 81 -19.83 10.05 15.45
C GLY A 81 -20.55 10.76 14.33
N LYS A 82 -21.80 11.13 14.61
CA LYS A 82 -22.71 11.72 13.63
C LYS A 82 -22.43 13.21 13.46
N ILE A 83 -22.29 13.64 12.21
CA ILE A 83 -22.19 15.05 11.80
C ILE A 83 -23.12 15.31 10.61
N GLU A 84 -23.37 16.60 10.35
CA GLU A 84 -24.13 17.05 9.19
C GLU A 84 -23.27 18.02 8.38
N VAL A 85 -23.16 17.76 7.07
CA VAL A 85 -22.37 18.57 6.14
C VAL A 85 -23.18 18.77 4.87
N ASN A 86 -23.43 20.02 4.49
CA ASN A 86 -24.25 20.39 3.33
C ASN A 86 -25.64 19.71 3.31
N GLY A 87 -26.24 19.53 4.49
CA GLY A 87 -27.53 18.83 4.68
C GLY A 87 -27.46 17.30 4.55
N GLY A 88 -26.28 16.74 4.26
CA GLY A 88 -26.02 15.31 4.30
C GLY A 88 -25.61 14.85 5.69
N THR A 89 -26.13 13.72 6.14
CA THR A 89 -25.71 13.08 7.40
C THR A 89 -24.54 12.13 7.13
N TYR A 90 -23.51 12.22 7.98
CA TYR A 90 -22.36 11.33 7.98
C TYR A 90 -22.15 10.79 9.38
N GLU A 91 -21.98 9.48 9.51
CA GLU A 91 -21.72 8.83 10.80
C GLU A 91 -20.53 7.91 10.65
N GLY A 92 -19.39 8.33 11.18
CA GLY A 92 -18.11 7.66 10.93
C GLY A 92 -17.01 8.17 11.84
N GLY A 93 -15.76 7.90 11.45
CA GLY A 93 -14.58 8.31 12.17
C GLY A 93 -13.49 8.83 11.23
N MET A 94 -13.03 10.04 11.48
CA MET A 94 -11.78 10.59 10.95
C MET A 94 -10.72 10.49 12.06
N PRO A 95 -9.66 9.68 11.91
CA PRO A 95 -8.56 9.67 12.87
C PRO A 95 -7.78 11.01 12.81
N PRO A 96 -7.02 11.36 13.86
CA PRO A 96 -6.07 12.47 13.78
C PRO A 96 -5.06 12.22 12.65
N VAL A 97 -4.54 13.29 12.06
CA VAL A 97 -3.55 13.25 10.99
C VAL A 97 -2.20 13.66 11.56
N LEU A 98 -1.14 12.92 11.19
CA LEU A 98 0.22 13.22 11.64
C LEU A 98 0.88 14.32 10.84
N LEU A 99 0.36 15.52 11.04
CA LEU A 99 0.93 16.74 10.53
C LEU A 99 1.19 17.69 11.70
N PRO A 100 2.38 18.31 11.76
CA PRO A 100 2.61 19.43 12.67
C PRO A 100 1.75 20.62 12.25
N ASP A 101 1.59 21.59 13.16
CA ASP A 101 0.61 22.66 13.01
C ASP A 101 0.85 23.53 11.77
N GLU A 102 2.10 23.75 11.36
CA GLU A 102 2.40 24.47 10.12
C GLU A 102 1.93 23.75 8.86
N GLN A 103 1.97 22.42 8.86
CA GLN A 103 1.52 21.62 7.72
C GLN A 103 -0.01 21.54 7.66
N ILE A 104 -0.67 21.43 8.82
CA ILE A 104 -2.14 21.53 8.90
C ILE A 104 -2.61 22.91 8.46
N ALA A 105 -1.91 23.99 8.85
CA ALA A 105 -2.21 25.34 8.39
C ALA A 105 -2.12 25.44 6.86
N ALA A 106 -1.09 24.83 6.25
CA ALA A 106 -0.93 24.79 4.80
C ALA A 106 -2.07 24.02 4.12
N VAL A 107 -2.45 22.85 4.65
CA VAL A 107 -3.59 22.04 4.14
C VAL A 107 -4.90 22.83 4.20
N PHE A 108 -5.23 23.48 5.32
CA PHE A 108 -6.41 24.35 5.38
C PHE A 108 -6.28 25.57 4.49
N GLY A 109 -5.07 26.10 4.29
CA GLY A 109 -4.82 27.16 3.32
C GLY A 109 -5.22 26.77 1.90
N TYR A 110 -5.01 25.51 1.53
CA TYR A 110 -5.50 24.94 0.27
C TYR A 110 -7.01 24.69 0.31
N ILE A 111 -7.52 23.95 1.31
CA ILE A 111 -8.95 23.58 1.42
C ILE A 111 -9.85 24.83 1.44
N CYS A 112 -9.57 25.81 2.29
CA CYS A 112 -10.40 27.00 2.49
C CYS A 112 -10.45 27.90 1.25
N LYS A 113 -9.53 27.74 0.28
CA LYS A 113 -9.42 28.56 -0.93
C LYS A 113 -9.76 27.81 -2.22
N THR A 114 -10.03 26.51 -2.12
CA THR A 114 -10.29 25.64 -3.27
C THR A 114 -11.75 25.17 -3.26
N TRP A 115 -12.26 24.74 -4.42
CA TRP A 115 -13.60 24.15 -4.58
C TRP A 115 -14.75 25.04 -4.09
N GLY A 116 -14.63 26.35 -4.26
CA GLY A 116 -15.68 27.31 -3.89
C GLY A 116 -15.81 27.55 -2.38
N ASN A 117 -14.84 27.11 -1.58
CA ASN A 117 -14.81 27.43 -0.16
C ASN A 117 -14.47 28.91 0.07
N HIS A 118 -15.12 29.50 1.08
CA HIS A 118 -14.93 30.88 1.51
C HIS A 118 -14.81 30.97 3.05
N SER A 119 -14.02 30.09 3.64
CA SER A 119 -13.78 30.05 5.09
C SER A 119 -12.44 30.72 5.44
N PRO A 120 -12.29 31.30 6.64
CA PRO A 120 -11.01 31.82 7.10
C PRO A 120 -9.93 30.73 7.17
N THR A 121 -8.76 31.00 6.59
CA THR A 121 -7.58 30.13 6.73
C THR A 121 -7.03 30.26 8.16
N PRO A 122 -6.89 29.16 8.91
CA PRO A 122 -6.29 29.21 10.25
C PRO A 122 -4.80 29.56 10.18
N THR A 123 -4.29 30.19 11.23
CA THR A 123 -2.83 30.35 11.41
C THR A 123 -2.24 29.13 12.12
N ARG A 124 -0.91 28.99 12.04
CA ARG A 124 -0.17 28.00 12.83
C ARG A 124 -0.44 28.19 14.32
N GLU A 125 -0.47 29.42 14.80
CA GLU A 125 -0.68 29.75 16.22
C GLU A 125 -2.09 29.39 16.68
N GLU A 126 -3.11 29.59 15.84
CA GLU A 126 -4.48 29.15 16.11
C GLU A 126 -4.55 27.62 16.26
N LEU A 127 -3.92 26.89 15.35
CA LEU A 127 -3.88 25.42 15.40
C LEU A 127 -3.08 24.90 16.60
N ALA A 128 -1.95 25.51 16.94
CA ALA A 128 -1.17 25.16 18.10
C ALA A 128 -1.96 25.39 19.41
N ALA A 129 -2.64 26.53 19.52
CA ALA A 129 -3.51 26.84 20.64
C ALA A 129 -4.67 25.83 20.74
N LEU A 130 -5.29 25.47 19.61
CA LEU A 130 -6.36 24.47 19.58
C LEU A 130 -5.82 23.08 19.96
N ARG A 131 -4.68 22.66 19.42
CA ARG A 131 -4.04 21.36 19.73
C ARG A 131 -3.77 21.22 21.21
N ALA A 132 -3.31 22.28 21.87
CA ALA A 132 -3.07 22.31 23.31
C ALA A 132 -4.35 22.04 24.14
N THR A 133 -5.54 22.14 23.56
CA THR A 133 -6.82 21.76 24.22
C THR A 133 -7.32 20.36 23.84
N THR A 134 -6.59 19.63 23.00
CA THR A 134 -6.95 18.27 22.58
C THR A 134 -6.36 17.20 23.49
N LYS A 135 -6.78 15.94 23.32
CA LYS A 135 -6.13 14.80 23.97
C LYS A 135 -4.65 14.65 23.60
N PHE A 136 -4.20 15.27 22.50
CA PHE A 136 -2.82 15.27 22.06
C PHE A 136 -2.28 16.70 22.09
N HIS A 137 -1.85 17.14 23.26
CA HIS A 137 -1.46 18.53 23.51
C HIS A 137 -0.29 19.03 22.63
N THR A 138 0.51 18.13 22.05
CA THR A 138 1.58 18.44 21.10
C THR A 138 1.58 17.45 19.93
N PHE A 139 2.33 17.77 18.86
CA PHE A 139 2.52 16.85 17.74
C PHE A 139 3.28 15.59 18.18
N GLU A 140 4.27 15.73 19.07
CA GLU A 140 5.02 14.61 19.65
C GLU A 140 4.12 13.71 20.51
N ALA A 141 3.17 14.29 21.24
CA ALA A 141 2.18 13.52 22.01
C ALA A 141 1.24 12.74 21.07
N LEU A 142 0.86 13.32 19.94
CA LEU A 142 0.08 12.63 18.92
C LEU A 142 0.88 11.49 18.28
N LEU A 143 2.15 11.73 17.91
CA LEU A 143 3.08 10.71 17.41
C LEU A 143 3.21 9.54 18.39
N ALA A 144 3.46 9.84 19.67
CA ALA A 144 3.59 8.83 20.72
C ALA A 144 2.30 8.03 20.94
N ALA A 145 1.13 8.64 20.72
CA ALA A 145 -0.15 7.98 20.88
C ALA A 145 -0.58 7.11 19.67
N MET A 146 0.05 7.29 18.51
CA MET A 146 -0.29 6.54 17.29
C MET A 146 0.31 5.13 17.22
N GLY A 147 1.11 4.75 18.21
CA GLY A 147 1.59 3.38 18.37
C GLY A 147 2.93 3.36 19.11
N SER A 148 3.22 2.23 19.76
CA SER A 148 4.50 2.05 20.42
C SER A 148 5.63 2.06 19.39
N THR A 149 6.72 2.76 19.70
CA THR A 149 7.99 2.60 18.97
C THR A 149 8.65 1.27 19.31
N GLU A 150 8.21 0.59 20.38
CA GLU A 150 8.71 -0.73 20.77
C GLU A 150 8.31 -1.77 19.73
N LEU A 151 9.31 -2.53 19.31
CA LEU A 151 9.15 -3.66 18.40
C LEU A 151 8.91 -4.93 19.22
N PRO A 152 8.13 -5.90 18.70
CA PRO A 152 8.03 -7.18 19.34
C PRO A 152 9.38 -7.90 19.36
N ALA A 153 9.54 -8.86 20.26
CA ALA A 153 10.73 -9.70 20.27
C ALA A 153 10.86 -10.45 18.94
N ALA A 154 12.05 -10.38 18.34
CA ALA A 154 12.39 -11.19 17.19
C ALA A 154 12.47 -12.68 17.57
N PRO A 155 12.26 -13.62 16.61
CA PRO A 155 12.52 -15.03 16.83
C PRO A 155 13.95 -15.30 17.32
N GLU A 156 14.14 -16.42 18.00
CA GLU A 156 15.47 -16.86 18.44
C GLU A 156 16.45 -16.92 17.25
N GLY A 157 17.64 -16.35 17.43
CA GLY A 157 18.65 -16.24 16.37
C GLY A 157 18.48 -15.04 15.42
N TRP A 158 17.40 -14.27 15.56
CA TRP A 158 17.09 -13.11 14.71
C TRP A 158 17.07 -11.81 15.51
N GLU A 159 17.24 -10.69 14.80
CA GLU A 159 17.04 -9.35 15.31
C GLU A 159 16.02 -8.61 14.44
N LEU A 160 15.18 -7.79 15.09
CA LEU A 160 14.20 -6.94 14.43
C LEU A 160 14.53 -5.50 14.79
N ARG A 161 14.66 -4.65 13.77
CA ARG A 161 14.89 -3.21 13.95
C ARG A 161 14.06 -2.40 12.98
N VAL A 162 13.89 -1.12 13.27
CA VAL A 162 13.43 -0.17 12.27
C VAL A 162 14.56 0.04 11.25
N ALA A 163 14.28 -0.17 9.98
CA ALA A 163 15.16 0.27 8.90
C ALA A 163 14.93 1.76 8.71
N THR A 164 13.74 2.15 8.25
CA THR A 164 13.43 3.55 7.97
C THR A 164 12.02 3.92 8.42
N GLU A 165 11.90 5.14 8.91
CA GLU A 165 10.65 5.80 9.29
C GLU A 165 10.09 6.50 8.03
N LEU A 166 8.79 6.38 7.76
CA LEU A 166 8.18 6.94 6.55
C LEU A 166 7.12 7.97 6.92
N SER A 167 7.12 9.14 6.28
CA SER A 167 6.05 10.14 6.46
C SER A 167 4.72 9.74 5.81
N PHE A 168 4.71 8.66 5.03
CA PHE A 168 3.59 8.14 4.27
C PHE A 168 3.35 6.66 4.58
N SER A 169 2.22 6.14 4.12
CA SER A 169 1.89 4.72 4.24
C SER A 169 2.42 3.94 3.02
N PRO A 170 3.42 3.05 3.19
CA PRO A 170 3.87 2.19 2.10
C PRO A 170 2.79 1.15 1.78
N VAL A 171 2.75 0.69 0.53
CA VAL A 171 1.81 -0.37 0.08
C VAL A 171 2.53 -1.58 -0.52
N ARG A 172 3.75 -1.40 -1.04
CA ARG A 172 4.61 -2.48 -1.56
C ARG A 172 6.09 -2.21 -1.34
N LEU A 173 6.85 -3.30 -1.24
CA LEU A 173 8.31 -3.31 -1.25
C LEU A 173 8.85 -4.01 -2.51
N GLY A 174 10.04 -3.65 -2.94
CA GLY A 174 10.79 -4.39 -3.96
C GLY A 174 12.29 -4.32 -3.72
N ALA A 175 13.05 -5.30 -4.22
CA ALA A 175 14.51 -5.25 -4.16
C ALA A 175 15.01 -4.43 -5.35
N HIS A 176 15.86 -3.43 -5.10
CA HIS A 176 16.51 -2.71 -6.19
C HIS A 176 17.61 -3.58 -6.82
N PRO A 177 17.81 -3.52 -8.15
CA PRO A 177 18.82 -4.30 -8.88
C PRO A 177 20.27 -4.16 -8.40
N ASP A 178 20.61 -3.09 -7.68
CA ASP A 178 21.97 -2.90 -7.15
C ASP A 178 22.30 -3.79 -5.94
N GLY A 179 21.28 -4.42 -5.33
CA GLY A 179 21.41 -5.24 -4.13
C GLY A 179 21.64 -4.47 -2.84
N GLU A 180 21.58 -3.13 -2.88
CA GLU A 180 21.88 -2.25 -1.75
C GLU A 180 20.64 -1.49 -1.26
N HIS A 181 19.66 -1.29 -2.14
CA HIS A 181 18.46 -0.50 -1.85
C HIS A 181 17.17 -1.33 -1.84
N ILE A 182 16.26 -0.92 -0.95
CA ILE A 182 14.87 -1.35 -0.89
C ILE A 182 14.04 -0.31 -1.65
N LEU A 183 13.22 -0.73 -2.60
CA LEU A 183 12.18 0.08 -3.22
C LEU A 183 10.94 0.09 -2.33
N ILE A 184 10.32 1.25 -2.19
CA ILE A 184 9.14 1.47 -1.35
C ILE A 184 8.10 2.20 -2.18
N LEU A 185 6.95 1.58 -2.42
CA LEU A 185 5.83 2.21 -3.14
C LEU A 185 4.87 2.85 -2.13
N ALA A 186 4.55 4.12 -2.35
CA ALA A 186 3.40 4.79 -1.72
C ALA A 186 2.15 4.65 -2.60
N GLU A 187 0.97 4.65 -2.00
CA GLU A 187 -0.30 4.49 -2.73
C GLU A 187 -0.52 5.55 -3.82
N ASN A 188 -0.03 6.77 -3.61
CA ASN A 188 -0.12 7.87 -4.58
C ASN A 188 0.78 7.68 -5.81
N GLY A 189 1.56 6.59 -5.88
CA GLY A 189 2.48 6.28 -6.96
C GLY A 189 3.89 6.82 -6.77
N ASP A 190 4.20 7.50 -5.66
CA ASP A 190 5.58 7.84 -5.39
C ASP A 190 6.38 6.56 -5.11
N VAL A 191 7.47 6.39 -5.85
CA VAL A 191 8.44 5.32 -5.65
C VAL A 191 9.62 5.91 -4.93
N TRP A 192 9.90 5.39 -3.74
CA TRP A 192 11.04 5.74 -2.92
C TRP A 192 12.04 4.60 -2.89
N TRP A 193 13.24 4.91 -2.46
CA TRP A 193 14.23 3.91 -2.09
C TRP A 193 14.97 4.31 -0.81
N CYS A 194 15.55 3.34 -0.13
CA CYS A 194 16.49 3.56 0.96
C CYS A 194 17.47 2.38 1.02
N ARG A 195 18.63 2.57 1.63
CA ARG A 195 19.55 1.47 1.96
C ARG A 195 18.91 0.52 2.97
N HIS A 196 19.45 -0.68 3.13
CA HIS A 196 18.92 -1.66 4.11
C HIS A 196 19.03 -1.18 5.57
N ASP A 197 19.96 -0.27 5.87
CA ASP A 197 20.07 0.41 7.16
C ASP A 197 19.06 1.57 7.32
N GLY A 198 18.33 1.90 6.25
CA GLY A 198 17.34 2.96 6.18
C GLY A 198 17.89 4.34 5.85
N SER A 199 19.20 4.47 5.67
CA SER A 199 19.81 5.69 5.16
C SER A 199 19.43 5.93 3.69
N GLU A 200 19.66 7.15 3.20
CA GLU A 200 19.36 7.55 1.81
C GLU A 200 17.90 7.36 1.40
N LEU A 201 16.94 7.61 2.31
CA LEU A 201 15.53 7.66 1.95
C LEU A 201 15.28 8.81 0.95
N MET A 202 15.11 8.46 -0.33
CA MET A 202 14.91 9.43 -1.42
C MET A 202 13.79 8.99 -2.35
N ARG A 203 13.09 9.96 -2.94
CA ARG A 203 12.07 9.69 -3.96
C ARG A 203 12.75 9.44 -5.30
N LEU A 204 12.60 8.23 -5.83
CA LEU A 204 13.10 7.82 -7.13
C LEU A 204 12.20 8.32 -8.27
N PHE A 205 10.88 8.14 -8.14
CA PHE A 205 9.88 8.66 -9.07
C PHE A 205 8.70 9.27 -8.32
N GLY A 206 8.24 10.44 -8.74
CA GLY A 206 6.95 10.97 -8.29
C GLY A 206 5.81 10.39 -9.12
N GLY A 207 4.69 10.01 -8.50
CA GLY A 207 3.51 9.48 -9.20
C GLY A 207 3.03 10.38 -10.33
N ALA A 208 3.05 11.70 -10.11
CA ALA A 208 2.69 12.71 -11.10
C ALA A 208 3.54 12.70 -12.39
N SER A 209 4.72 12.06 -12.37
CA SER A 209 5.59 11.96 -13.57
C SER A 209 5.13 10.92 -14.59
N TYR A 210 4.25 9.99 -14.20
CA TYR A 210 3.81 8.90 -15.07
C TYR A 210 2.30 8.61 -15.01
N LEU A 211 1.61 8.99 -13.94
CA LEU A 211 0.16 8.85 -13.82
C LEU A 211 -0.60 9.82 -14.74
N ASP A 212 -1.82 9.45 -15.12
CA ASP A 212 -2.68 10.32 -15.93
C ASP A 212 -3.33 11.38 -15.03
N ALA A 213 -2.89 12.63 -15.17
CA ALA A 213 -3.40 13.75 -14.37
C ALA A 213 -4.87 14.11 -14.69
N THR A 214 -5.43 13.60 -15.79
CA THR A 214 -6.85 13.81 -16.13
C THR A 214 -7.78 12.83 -15.41
N LEU A 215 -7.22 11.77 -14.82
CA LEU A 215 -7.95 10.78 -14.04
C LEU A 215 -7.79 11.03 -12.54
N GLY A 216 -8.82 10.69 -11.77
CA GLY A 216 -8.85 10.93 -10.33
C GLY A 216 -8.40 9.73 -9.50
N HIS A 217 -8.18 9.96 -8.20
CA HIS A 217 -8.06 8.94 -7.17
C HIS A 217 -7.06 7.81 -7.49
N PRO A 218 -5.77 8.12 -7.74
CA PRO A 218 -4.79 7.09 -8.03
C PRO A 218 -4.57 6.19 -6.81
N SER A 219 -4.66 4.89 -7.02
CA SER A 219 -4.21 3.87 -6.07
C SER A 219 -3.24 2.94 -6.81
N VAL A 220 -1.95 3.14 -6.57
CA VAL A 220 -0.85 2.35 -7.15
C VAL A 220 -0.47 1.26 -6.16
N LEU A 221 -0.77 0.00 -6.50
CA LEU A 221 -0.82 -1.11 -5.54
C LEU A 221 0.13 -2.27 -5.86
N GLY A 222 0.79 -2.22 -7.03
CA GLY A 222 1.72 -3.25 -7.48
C GLY A 222 3.10 -2.67 -7.74
N LEU A 223 4.14 -3.35 -7.27
CA LEU A 223 5.53 -3.08 -7.57
C LEU A 223 6.28 -4.41 -7.73
N THR A 224 7.07 -4.56 -8.79
CA THR A 224 8.05 -5.65 -8.89
C THR A 224 9.20 -5.29 -9.82
N VAL A 225 10.29 -6.04 -9.70
CA VAL A 225 11.44 -5.97 -10.60
C VAL A 225 11.61 -7.35 -11.22
N ASP A 226 11.61 -7.43 -12.55
CA ASP A 226 11.79 -8.70 -13.25
C ASP A 226 13.27 -9.09 -13.39
N ARG A 227 13.53 -10.31 -13.86
CA ARG A 227 14.90 -10.83 -14.10
C ARG A 227 15.71 -10.02 -15.12
N ASN A 228 15.06 -9.21 -15.94
CA ASN A 228 15.71 -8.28 -16.87
C ASN A 228 15.95 -6.91 -16.22
N GLN A 229 15.81 -6.80 -14.89
CA GLN A 229 16.00 -5.58 -14.11
C GLN A 229 15.09 -4.44 -14.56
N ARG A 230 13.85 -4.76 -14.99
CA ARG A 230 12.82 -3.77 -15.32
C ARG A 230 11.86 -3.64 -14.14
N LEU A 231 11.58 -2.41 -13.73
CA LEU A 231 10.59 -2.07 -12.72
C LEU A 231 9.20 -2.02 -13.35
N TYR A 232 8.23 -2.61 -12.68
CA TYR A 232 6.81 -2.54 -13.02
C TYR A 232 6.02 -1.90 -11.89
N LEU A 233 5.04 -1.07 -12.26
CA LEU A 233 4.10 -0.44 -11.32
C LEU A 233 2.68 -0.65 -11.80
N VAL A 234 1.74 -0.94 -10.90
CA VAL A 234 0.32 -1.17 -11.25
C VAL A 234 -0.54 -0.06 -10.64
N SER A 235 -1.18 0.73 -11.51
CA SER A 235 -2.05 1.83 -11.11
C SER A 235 -3.50 1.55 -11.42
N ASN A 236 -4.37 1.99 -10.50
CA ASN A 236 -5.82 2.07 -10.62
C ASN A 236 -6.21 3.54 -10.53
N GLN A 237 -6.80 4.12 -11.58
CA GLN A 237 -7.28 5.50 -11.56
C GLN A 237 -8.76 5.54 -11.94
N ARG A 238 -9.52 6.34 -11.18
CA ARG A 238 -10.96 6.46 -11.38
C ARG A 238 -11.27 7.45 -12.49
N ASN A 239 -12.03 7.00 -13.49
CA ASN A 239 -12.53 7.82 -14.57
C ASN A 239 -14.01 8.12 -14.36
N GLU A 240 -14.30 9.30 -13.82
CA GLU A 240 -15.67 9.78 -13.58
C GLU A 240 -16.27 10.53 -14.78
N THR A 241 -15.48 10.74 -15.85
CA THR A 241 -15.94 11.46 -17.06
C THR A 241 -16.81 10.59 -17.98
N VAL A 242 -16.88 9.29 -17.68
CA VAL A 242 -17.63 8.29 -18.43
C VAL A 242 -18.74 7.70 -17.57
N SER A 243 -19.80 7.21 -18.20
CA SER A 243 -20.94 6.57 -17.53
C SER A 243 -21.16 5.17 -18.12
N PRO A 244 -21.12 4.10 -17.32
CA PRO A 244 -20.78 4.10 -15.88
C PRO A 244 -19.32 4.49 -15.62
N VAL A 245 -19.03 4.98 -14.40
CA VAL A 245 -17.66 5.26 -13.94
C VAL A 245 -16.77 4.05 -14.16
N ARG A 246 -15.50 4.24 -14.54
CA ARG A 246 -14.54 3.16 -14.81
C ARG A 246 -13.32 3.21 -13.90
N ASN A 247 -12.76 2.03 -13.62
CA ASN A 247 -11.40 1.91 -13.15
C ASN A 247 -10.49 1.76 -14.38
N GLU A 248 -9.66 2.76 -14.63
CA GLU A 248 -8.62 2.73 -15.66
C GLU A 248 -7.35 2.13 -15.03
N VAL A 249 -6.96 0.95 -15.51
CA VAL A 249 -5.82 0.21 -15.01
C VAL A 249 -4.64 0.38 -15.97
N THR A 250 -3.53 0.87 -15.46
CA THR A 250 -2.28 0.96 -16.23
C THR A 250 -1.15 0.23 -15.52
N ILE A 251 -0.52 -0.70 -16.22
CA ILE A 251 0.77 -1.25 -15.78
C ILE A 251 1.87 -0.46 -16.48
N PHE A 252 2.71 0.20 -15.71
CA PHE A 252 3.88 0.93 -16.18
C PHE A 252 5.12 0.03 -16.10
N ARG A 253 6.09 0.25 -16.99
CA ARG A 253 7.35 -0.50 -17.09
C ARG A 253 8.51 0.42 -17.42
N THR A 254 9.67 0.23 -16.78
CA THR A 254 10.92 0.89 -17.15
C THR A 254 11.70 0.10 -18.21
N GLY A 255 12.80 0.68 -18.72
CA GLY A 255 13.85 -0.12 -19.38
C GLY A 255 14.65 -0.95 -18.36
N SER A 256 15.53 -1.82 -18.84
CA SER A 256 16.45 -2.55 -17.96
C SER A 256 17.39 -1.60 -17.23
N TRP A 257 17.63 -1.87 -15.95
CA TRP A 257 18.59 -1.12 -15.15
C TRP A 257 20.02 -1.64 -15.34
N SER A 258 20.98 -0.72 -15.38
CA SER A 258 22.39 -0.97 -15.05
C SER A 258 22.97 0.24 -14.30
N ARG A 259 24.17 0.11 -13.72
CA ARG A 259 24.83 1.26 -13.05
C ARG A 259 25.11 2.41 -14.03
N GLU A 260 25.39 2.10 -15.29
CA GLU A 260 25.61 3.07 -16.38
C GLU A 260 24.29 3.58 -16.99
N HIS A 261 23.22 2.80 -16.86
CA HIS A 261 21.90 3.10 -17.41
C HIS A 261 20.83 2.95 -16.33
N PRO A 262 20.78 3.89 -15.35
CA PRO A 262 19.74 3.87 -14.33
C PRO A 262 18.35 4.04 -14.96
N TRP A 263 17.31 3.60 -14.24
CA TRP A 263 15.96 3.74 -14.72
C TRP A 263 15.58 5.19 -15.00
N LYS A 264 14.79 5.37 -16.06
CA LYS A 264 14.01 6.59 -16.30
C LYS A 264 12.58 6.34 -15.84
N ALA A 265 11.80 7.41 -15.71
CA ALA A 265 10.39 7.33 -15.35
C ALA A 265 9.67 6.24 -16.18
N PRO A 266 8.86 5.38 -15.54
CA PRO A 266 8.26 4.24 -16.19
C PRO A 266 7.20 4.69 -17.21
N LYS A 267 7.04 3.91 -18.28
CA LYS A 267 6.07 4.20 -19.35
C LYS A 267 4.95 3.19 -19.32
N SER A 268 3.77 3.59 -19.77
CA SER A 268 2.64 2.68 -19.94
C SER A 268 3.03 1.49 -20.80
N TRP A 269 2.85 0.28 -20.26
CA TRP A 269 3.11 -0.99 -20.92
C TRP A 269 1.82 -1.74 -21.26
N LEU A 270 0.88 -1.78 -20.31
CA LEU A 270 -0.48 -2.27 -20.52
C LEU A 270 -1.49 -1.23 -20.06
N ARG A 271 -2.56 -1.04 -20.84
CA ARG A 271 -3.75 -0.28 -20.43
C ARG A 271 -4.97 -1.15 -20.63
N THR A 272 -5.80 -1.21 -19.62
CA THR A 272 -7.12 -1.85 -19.68
C THR A 272 -8.05 -1.12 -18.73
N ALA A 273 -9.32 -1.47 -18.75
CA ALA A 273 -10.28 -0.88 -17.83
C ALA A 273 -11.52 -1.73 -17.70
N TYR A 274 -12.17 -1.59 -16.56
CA TYR A 274 -13.45 -2.20 -16.26
C TYR A 274 -14.35 -1.18 -15.56
N PRO A 275 -15.69 -1.35 -15.61
CA PRO A 275 -16.57 -0.47 -14.85
C PRO A 275 -16.21 -0.52 -13.36
N TRP A 276 -16.21 0.63 -12.69
CA TRP A 276 -15.87 0.76 -11.28
C TRP A 276 -16.80 -0.10 -10.42
N GLY A 277 -16.30 -0.53 -9.26
CA GLY A 277 -17.05 -1.41 -8.38
C GLY A 277 -18.24 -0.79 -7.66
N VAL A 278 -18.98 -1.65 -6.98
CA VAL A 278 -20.26 -1.36 -6.33
C VAL A 278 -20.00 -0.88 -4.90
N GLY A 279 -20.67 0.22 -4.50
CA GLY A 279 -20.48 0.79 -3.17
C GLY A 279 -19.04 1.31 -2.95
N PRO A 280 -18.46 1.12 -1.75
CA PRO A 280 -17.04 1.45 -1.50
C PRO A 280 -16.07 0.41 -2.10
N TYR A 281 -16.57 -0.71 -2.65
CA TYR A 281 -15.74 -1.84 -3.02
C TYR A 281 -15.18 -1.66 -4.42
N ASN A 282 -13.85 -1.60 -4.52
CA ASN A 282 -13.09 -1.81 -5.75
C ASN A 282 -11.71 -2.31 -5.33
N HIS A 283 -11.58 -3.62 -5.12
CA HIS A 283 -10.32 -4.25 -4.79
C HIS A 283 -9.42 -4.16 -6.03
N GLY A 284 -8.59 -3.12 -6.07
CA GLY A 284 -7.82 -2.75 -7.25
C GLY A 284 -6.88 -3.86 -7.74
N VAL A 285 -6.37 -3.66 -8.95
CA VAL A 285 -5.30 -4.50 -9.49
C VAL A 285 -4.03 -4.21 -8.70
N SER A 286 -3.45 -5.23 -8.08
CA SER A 286 -2.47 -5.08 -7.00
C SER A 286 -1.17 -5.83 -7.26
N THR A 287 -0.89 -6.92 -6.55
CA THR A 287 0.38 -7.65 -6.61
C THR A 287 0.72 -8.06 -8.03
N ILE A 288 1.97 -7.80 -8.41
CA ILE A 288 2.57 -8.16 -9.68
C ILE A 288 3.89 -8.87 -9.38
N ALA A 289 4.18 -9.99 -10.05
CA ALA A 289 5.46 -10.68 -9.89
C ALA A 289 5.77 -11.55 -11.11
N GLN A 290 7.06 -11.79 -11.36
CA GLN A 290 7.49 -12.72 -12.39
C GLN A 290 7.54 -14.16 -11.84
N GLY A 291 6.78 -15.06 -12.47
CA GLY A 291 6.75 -16.48 -12.13
C GLY A 291 8.03 -17.22 -12.55
N PRO A 292 8.24 -18.46 -12.08
CA PRO A 292 9.39 -19.30 -12.46
C PRO A 292 9.48 -19.51 -13.98
N ASP A 293 8.33 -19.61 -14.65
CA ASP A 293 8.17 -19.70 -16.11
C ASP A 293 8.61 -18.44 -16.88
N GLY A 294 8.92 -17.34 -16.19
CA GLY A 294 9.33 -16.08 -16.78
C GLY A 294 8.18 -15.19 -17.25
N LEU A 295 6.93 -15.59 -17.03
CA LEU A 295 5.73 -14.77 -17.29
C LEU A 295 5.44 -13.85 -16.09
N ILE A 296 4.69 -12.78 -16.33
CA ILE A 296 4.27 -11.84 -15.29
C ILE A 296 2.85 -12.21 -14.86
N TYR A 297 2.65 -12.38 -13.56
CA TYR A 297 1.35 -12.63 -12.96
C TYR A 297 0.90 -11.37 -12.23
N VAL A 298 -0.39 -11.04 -12.31
CA VAL A 298 -0.96 -9.83 -11.69
C VAL A 298 -2.28 -10.19 -11.03
N ASN A 299 -2.46 -9.82 -9.77
CA ASN A 299 -3.77 -9.94 -9.13
C ASN A 299 -4.70 -8.83 -9.60
N SER A 300 -5.92 -9.18 -10.02
CA SER A 300 -7.04 -8.24 -10.17
C SER A 300 -8.15 -8.63 -9.21
N GLY A 301 -8.33 -7.82 -8.16
CA GLY A 301 -9.40 -8.04 -7.19
C GLY A 301 -10.80 -7.84 -7.78
N SER A 302 -11.77 -8.13 -6.93
CA SER A 302 -13.21 -8.03 -7.18
C SER A 302 -13.70 -6.59 -7.10
N ARG A 303 -14.86 -6.36 -7.72
CA ARG A 303 -15.54 -5.07 -7.77
C ARG A 303 -16.67 -4.96 -6.75
N THR A 304 -16.85 -5.99 -5.95
CA THR A 304 -18.00 -6.21 -5.07
C THR A 304 -17.50 -6.86 -3.78
N ASP A 305 -18.31 -6.81 -2.73
CA ASP A 305 -18.03 -7.60 -1.53
C ASP A 305 -18.39 -9.07 -1.74
N ASP A 306 -19.51 -9.33 -2.43
CA ASP A 306 -20.14 -10.65 -2.62
C ASP A 306 -20.94 -10.77 -3.93
N GLY A 307 -20.55 -10.05 -4.97
CA GLY A 307 -21.26 -10.09 -6.27
C GLY A 307 -22.59 -9.34 -6.27
N GLU A 308 -22.83 -8.46 -5.30
CA GLU A 308 -24.02 -7.61 -5.23
C GLU A 308 -24.19 -6.70 -6.45
N ALA A 309 -25.45 -6.35 -6.74
CA ALA A 309 -25.78 -5.40 -7.80
C ALA A 309 -25.64 -3.96 -7.30
N GLY A 310 -25.09 -3.09 -8.15
CA GLY A 310 -24.99 -1.66 -7.87
C GLY A 310 -26.34 -0.95 -7.87
N THR A 311 -26.50 0.03 -6.99
CA THR A 311 -27.73 0.84 -6.84
C THR A 311 -27.54 2.31 -7.18
N LEU A 312 -26.31 2.75 -7.47
CA LEU A 312 -25.99 4.14 -7.75
C LEU A 312 -26.12 4.46 -9.25
N PRO A 313 -26.74 5.59 -9.64
CA PRO A 313 -27.12 5.87 -11.03
C PRO A 313 -25.94 6.09 -11.99
N ASN A 314 -24.77 6.49 -11.48
CA ASN A 314 -23.56 6.72 -12.27
C ASN A 314 -22.59 5.52 -12.26
N TYR A 315 -22.89 4.44 -11.55
CA TYR A 315 -22.03 3.26 -11.44
C TYR A 315 -22.64 2.08 -12.20
N ALA A 316 -21.80 1.09 -12.51
CA ALA A 316 -22.30 -0.15 -13.09
C ALA A 316 -23.15 -0.90 -12.04
N THR A 317 -24.28 -1.45 -12.48
CA THR A 317 -25.15 -2.27 -11.63
C THR A 317 -24.80 -3.75 -11.68
N THR A 318 -23.84 -4.14 -12.54
CA THR A 318 -23.39 -5.51 -12.71
C THR A 318 -22.34 -5.90 -11.65
N GLY A 319 -22.29 -7.18 -11.27
CA GLY A 319 -21.32 -7.73 -10.31
C GLY A 319 -19.87 -7.72 -10.80
N GLU A 320 -19.33 -8.85 -11.24
CA GLU A 320 -17.94 -8.93 -11.72
C GLU A 320 -17.78 -8.69 -13.23
N ALA A 321 -16.58 -8.25 -13.65
CA ALA A 321 -16.19 -8.09 -15.05
C ALA A 321 -15.27 -9.25 -15.49
N PRO A 322 -15.08 -9.50 -16.80
CA PRO A 322 -14.32 -10.66 -17.29
C PRO A 322 -12.87 -10.76 -16.79
N ILE A 323 -12.27 -9.64 -16.39
CA ILE A 323 -10.89 -9.51 -15.92
C ILE A 323 -10.79 -9.13 -14.43
N THR A 324 -11.88 -9.23 -13.65
CA THR A 324 -11.85 -9.00 -12.19
C THR A 324 -12.03 -10.30 -11.42
N ALA A 325 -11.73 -10.26 -10.12
CA ALA A 325 -11.68 -11.42 -9.23
C ALA A 325 -10.85 -12.60 -9.79
N CYS A 326 -9.65 -12.30 -10.29
CA CYS A 326 -8.83 -13.26 -11.02
C CYS A 326 -7.33 -12.92 -10.96
N ILE A 327 -6.49 -13.89 -11.35
CA ILE A 327 -5.07 -13.63 -11.65
C ILE A 327 -4.89 -13.52 -13.16
N TRP A 328 -4.25 -12.43 -13.59
CA TRP A 328 -3.80 -12.23 -14.96
C TRP A 328 -2.43 -12.88 -15.16
N ARG A 329 -2.16 -13.32 -16.39
CA ARG A 329 -0.85 -13.73 -16.87
C ARG A 329 -0.50 -12.95 -18.14
N LEU A 330 0.70 -12.41 -18.18
CA LEU A 330 1.19 -11.51 -19.22
C LEU A 330 2.57 -11.97 -19.68
N ASN A 331 2.84 -11.87 -20.99
CA ASN A 331 4.16 -12.15 -21.55
C ASN A 331 5.03 -10.88 -21.52
N PRO A 332 6.10 -10.84 -20.71
CA PRO A 332 6.93 -9.64 -20.56
C PRO A 332 7.84 -9.33 -21.76
N LYS A 333 7.87 -10.21 -22.78
CA LYS A 333 8.56 -9.98 -24.04
C LYS A 333 7.74 -9.13 -25.01
N ASP A 334 6.43 -9.06 -24.82
CA ASP A 334 5.56 -8.27 -25.68
C ASP A 334 5.63 -6.79 -25.27
N ASP A 335 5.69 -5.90 -26.26
CA ASP A 335 5.63 -4.45 -26.01
C ASP A 335 4.22 -3.99 -25.62
N ARG A 336 3.21 -4.76 -26.02
CA ARG A 336 1.79 -4.55 -25.70
C ARG A 336 1.18 -5.91 -25.34
N PRO A 337 1.33 -6.38 -24.10
CA PRO A 337 0.84 -7.68 -23.68
C PRO A 337 -0.69 -7.70 -23.69
N VAL A 338 -1.24 -8.89 -23.89
CA VAL A 338 -2.68 -9.15 -23.75
C VAL A 338 -2.92 -9.87 -22.42
N VAL A 339 -3.99 -9.51 -21.73
CA VAL A 339 -4.40 -10.18 -20.49
C VAL A 339 -4.89 -11.59 -20.80
N GLU A 340 -4.16 -12.59 -20.32
CA GLU A 340 -4.67 -13.94 -20.16
C GLU A 340 -5.21 -14.10 -18.72
N VAL A 341 -6.39 -14.68 -18.55
CA VAL A 341 -6.88 -15.03 -17.21
C VAL A 341 -6.35 -16.41 -16.81
N PHE A 342 -5.45 -16.42 -15.83
CA PHE A 342 -4.82 -17.64 -15.31
C PHE A 342 -5.74 -18.43 -14.37
N ALA A 343 -6.36 -17.76 -13.41
CA ALA A 343 -7.26 -18.35 -12.42
C ALA A 343 -8.36 -17.37 -12.04
N ARG A 344 -9.53 -17.86 -11.61
CA ARG A 344 -10.74 -17.05 -11.35
C ARG A 344 -11.34 -17.28 -9.96
N GLY A 345 -12.24 -16.40 -9.55
CA GLY A 345 -13.01 -16.55 -8.32
C GLY A 345 -12.18 -16.28 -7.06
N LEU A 346 -11.24 -15.33 -7.17
CA LEU A 346 -10.40 -14.84 -6.07
C LEU A 346 -10.88 -13.42 -5.74
N ARG A 347 -11.52 -13.19 -4.59
CA ARG A 347 -12.15 -11.91 -4.21
C ARG A 347 -11.12 -10.79 -4.12
N ASN A 348 -10.16 -10.91 -3.22
CA ASN A 348 -9.14 -9.90 -2.97
C ASN A 348 -7.83 -10.59 -2.53
N ASN A 349 -7.17 -11.22 -3.51
CA ASN A 349 -5.86 -11.83 -3.33
C ASN A 349 -4.78 -10.74 -3.29
N TYR A 350 -4.48 -10.23 -2.10
CA TYR A 350 -3.55 -9.12 -1.96
C TYR A 350 -2.09 -9.54 -2.09
N GLY A 351 -1.72 -10.82 -1.88
CA GLY A 351 -0.33 -11.28 -1.99
C GLY A 351 -0.19 -12.73 -2.42
N PHE A 352 0.74 -12.99 -3.33
CA PHE A 352 1.06 -14.34 -3.80
C PHE A 352 2.56 -14.52 -4.02
N THR A 353 3.03 -15.76 -4.00
CA THR A 353 4.42 -16.12 -4.26
C THR A 353 4.54 -17.57 -4.71
N TRP A 354 5.72 -17.97 -5.19
CA TRP A 354 6.04 -19.35 -5.55
C TRP A 354 7.06 -19.94 -4.57
N ASP A 355 6.93 -21.24 -4.29
CA ASP A 355 8.05 -22.02 -3.77
C ASP A 355 9.02 -22.45 -4.87
N ASP A 356 10.09 -23.15 -4.47
CA ASP A 356 11.13 -23.66 -5.37
C ASP A 356 10.62 -24.73 -6.34
N ASP A 357 9.49 -25.39 -6.02
CA ASP A 357 8.83 -26.39 -6.85
C ASP A 357 7.83 -25.76 -7.85
N GLY A 358 7.62 -24.45 -7.78
CA GLY A 358 6.73 -23.70 -8.66
C GLY A 358 5.26 -23.73 -8.24
N HIS A 359 4.93 -24.13 -7.02
CA HIS A 359 3.59 -24.00 -6.47
C HIS A 359 3.28 -22.52 -6.19
N LEU A 360 2.27 -21.97 -6.88
CA LEU A 360 1.79 -20.61 -6.62
C LEU A 360 0.84 -20.61 -5.42
N LEU A 361 1.24 -19.98 -4.32
CA LEU A 361 0.36 -19.75 -3.18
C LEU A 361 -0.13 -18.31 -3.17
N SER A 362 -1.38 -18.14 -2.73
CA SER A 362 -2.11 -16.86 -2.71
C SER A 362 -2.77 -16.69 -1.35
N ALA A 363 -2.63 -15.52 -0.74
CA ALA A 363 -3.30 -15.14 0.50
C ALA A 363 -4.42 -14.16 0.18
N GLU A 364 -5.66 -14.54 0.50
CA GLU A 364 -6.87 -13.90 0.01
C GLU A 364 -7.79 -13.43 1.12
N ASN A 365 -8.34 -12.24 0.92
CA ASN A 365 -9.23 -11.57 1.85
C ASN A 365 -10.70 -11.92 1.51
N GLY A 366 -11.38 -12.56 2.45
CA GLY A 366 -12.80 -12.87 2.47
C GLY A 366 -13.70 -11.64 2.60
N PRO A 367 -15.02 -11.84 2.60
CA PRO A 367 -16.03 -10.79 2.57
C PRO A 367 -16.27 -10.21 3.96
N ASP A 368 -17.03 -9.11 4.03
CA ASP A 368 -17.39 -8.47 5.32
C ASP A 368 -18.30 -9.38 6.19
N ALA A 369 -18.87 -10.45 5.63
CA ALA A 369 -19.76 -11.43 6.26
C ALA A 369 -19.08 -12.45 7.18
N ASP A 370 -17.87 -12.16 7.70
CA ASP A 370 -17.14 -13.00 8.66
C ASP A 370 -16.75 -14.40 8.13
N ALA A 371 -16.69 -14.61 6.81
CA ALA A 371 -16.13 -15.84 6.28
C ALA A 371 -14.61 -15.90 6.55
N PRO A 372 -14.04 -17.09 6.81
CA PRO A 372 -12.59 -17.25 6.95
C PRO A 372 -11.80 -16.72 5.75
N GLU A 373 -10.61 -16.21 6.05
CA GLU A 373 -9.64 -15.78 5.03
C GLU A 373 -8.92 -17.00 4.44
N GLU A 374 -8.39 -16.89 3.23
CA GLU A 374 -7.96 -18.06 2.48
C GLU A 374 -6.47 -18.07 2.16
N LEU A 375 -5.84 -19.25 2.27
CA LEU A 375 -4.63 -19.59 1.55
C LEU A 375 -4.98 -20.57 0.43
N ASN A 376 -4.67 -20.18 -0.79
CA ASN A 376 -5.01 -20.92 -2.00
C ASN A 376 -3.74 -21.41 -2.69
N LEU A 377 -3.73 -22.69 -3.11
CA LEU A 377 -2.83 -23.15 -4.17
C LEU A 377 -3.47 -22.77 -5.50
N VAL A 378 -2.88 -21.81 -6.20
CA VAL A 378 -3.44 -21.26 -7.42
C VAL A 378 -2.92 -22.02 -8.63
N GLU A 379 -3.83 -22.59 -9.41
CA GLU A 379 -3.50 -23.38 -10.59
C GLU A 379 -4.27 -22.86 -11.81
N GLN A 380 -3.68 -23.04 -12.99
CA GLN A 380 -4.27 -22.55 -14.24
C GLN A 380 -5.65 -23.14 -14.48
N GLY A 381 -6.60 -22.28 -14.86
CA GLY A 381 -7.97 -22.64 -15.23
C GLY A 381 -8.90 -22.99 -14.06
N LYS A 382 -8.41 -22.95 -12.82
CA LYS A 382 -9.24 -23.23 -11.62
C LYS A 382 -10.08 -22.02 -11.20
N HIS A 383 -11.14 -22.31 -10.44
CA HIS A 383 -12.03 -21.32 -9.84
C HIS A 383 -12.06 -21.47 -8.32
N TYR A 384 -11.90 -20.37 -7.57
CA TYR A 384 -11.69 -20.40 -6.11
C TYR A 384 -12.95 -20.08 -5.29
N GLY A 385 -14.04 -19.70 -5.95
CA GLY A 385 -15.39 -19.74 -5.37
C GLY A 385 -16.12 -18.42 -5.47
N PHE A 386 -15.42 -17.29 -5.35
CA PHE A 386 -16.03 -15.97 -5.44
C PHE A 386 -16.76 -15.74 -6.78
N PRO A 387 -17.96 -15.10 -6.79
CA PRO A 387 -18.74 -14.60 -5.65
C PRO A 387 -19.76 -15.61 -5.11
N TYR A 388 -19.65 -16.89 -5.47
CA TYR A 388 -20.67 -17.90 -5.15
C TYR A 388 -20.47 -18.58 -3.80
N GLN A 389 -19.21 -18.71 -3.39
CA GLN A 389 -18.83 -19.46 -2.21
C GLN A 389 -17.49 -18.98 -1.70
N PHE A 390 -17.36 -18.94 -0.37
CA PHE A 390 -16.15 -18.56 0.32
C PHE A 390 -15.71 -19.72 1.18
N SER A 391 -14.42 -19.97 1.20
CA SER A 391 -13.77 -20.83 2.18
C SER A 391 -14.37 -22.25 2.17
N ASP A 392 -14.76 -22.77 3.33
CA ASP A 392 -15.55 -24.00 3.51
C ASP A 392 -17.05 -23.72 3.74
N TRP A 393 -17.49 -22.47 3.63
CA TRP A 393 -18.90 -22.13 3.79
C TRP A 393 -19.72 -22.73 2.66
N THR A 394 -20.81 -23.40 3.06
CA THR A 394 -21.86 -23.90 2.15
C THR A 394 -23.16 -23.10 2.32
N THR A 395 -23.19 -22.20 3.30
CA THR A 395 -24.23 -21.20 3.51
C THR A 395 -23.91 -19.94 2.72
N LYS A 396 -24.95 -19.24 2.26
CA LYS A 396 -24.78 -17.93 1.64
C LYS A 396 -24.32 -16.90 2.68
N PRO A 397 -23.20 -16.19 2.46
CA PRO A 397 -22.79 -15.10 3.33
C PRO A 397 -23.83 -13.97 3.38
N TYR A 398 -24.52 -13.72 2.27
CA TYR A 398 -25.57 -12.71 2.14
C TYR A 398 -26.81 -13.25 1.44
N SER A 399 -27.96 -12.59 1.61
CA SER A 399 -29.19 -12.98 0.92
C SER A 399 -29.11 -12.86 -0.61
N HIS A 400 -28.25 -11.96 -1.09
CA HIS A 400 -28.02 -11.69 -2.51
C HIS A 400 -26.91 -12.56 -3.12
N THR A 401 -26.16 -13.34 -2.32
CA THR A 401 -25.10 -14.21 -2.84
C THR A 401 -25.67 -15.11 -3.95
N PRO A 402 -25.08 -15.09 -5.16
CA PRO A 402 -25.54 -15.92 -6.26
C PRO A 402 -25.32 -17.40 -5.98
N GLU A 403 -26.15 -18.26 -6.57
CA GLU A 403 -25.92 -19.71 -6.53
C GLU A 403 -24.70 -20.10 -7.36
N VAL A 404 -24.01 -21.17 -6.94
CA VAL A 404 -22.93 -21.77 -7.73
C VAL A 404 -23.50 -22.27 -9.07
N PRO A 405 -22.98 -21.82 -10.22
CA PRO A 405 -23.44 -22.28 -11.51
C PRO A 405 -23.32 -23.81 -11.66
N PRO A 406 -24.31 -24.50 -12.23
CA PRO A 406 -24.25 -25.94 -12.45
C PRO A 406 -22.97 -26.34 -13.21
N GLY A 407 -22.22 -27.29 -12.66
CA GLY A 407 -20.98 -27.80 -13.25
C GLY A 407 -19.71 -26.98 -12.95
N LEU A 408 -19.81 -25.84 -12.26
CA LEU A 408 -18.63 -25.12 -11.79
C LEU A 408 -17.95 -25.88 -10.64
N VAL A 409 -16.69 -26.25 -10.84
CA VAL A 409 -15.86 -26.90 -9.81
C VAL A 409 -15.12 -25.83 -9.02
N ILE A 410 -15.40 -25.74 -7.73
CA ILE A 410 -14.74 -24.82 -6.80
C ILE A 410 -13.55 -25.52 -6.14
N THR A 411 -12.36 -24.92 -6.29
CA THR A 411 -11.14 -25.30 -5.59
C THR A 411 -11.18 -24.75 -4.17
N ARG A 412 -11.07 -25.63 -3.16
CA ARG A 412 -11.08 -25.24 -1.74
C ARG A 412 -9.71 -24.73 -1.29
N PRO A 413 -9.64 -23.78 -0.34
CA PRO A 413 -8.37 -23.35 0.26
C PRO A 413 -7.74 -24.43 1.13
N PHE A 414 -6.52 -24.18 1.61
CA PHE A 414 -5.90 -25.00 2.64
C PHE A 414 -6.70 -24.92 3.96
N ARG A 415 -6.80 -26.05 4.66
CA ARG A 415 -7.30 -26.07 6.04
C ARG A 415 -6.16 -25.84 7.02
N ASN A 416 -6.29 -24.87 7.92
CA ASN A 416 -5.28 -24.61 8.94
C ASN A 416 -5.49 -25.50 10.17
N LEU A 417 -4.44 -26.19 10.59
CA LEU A 417 -4.41 -27.09 11.75
C LEU A 417 -3.71 -26.48 12.98
N GLY A 418 -3.33 -25.20 12.91
CA GLY A 418 -2.83 -24.41 14.04
C GLY A 418 -1.31 -24.27 14.15
N PRO A 419 -0.82 -23.74 15.29
CA PRO A 419 -1.62 -23.27 16.43
C PRO A 419 -2.27 -21.88 16.27
N ASP A 420 -1.83 -21.07 15.31
CA ASP A 420 -2.27 -19.69 15.13
C ASP A 420 -3.10 -19.51 13.87
N GLY A 421 -3.64 -18.30 13.65
CA GLY A 421 -4.46 -17.98 12.47
C GLY A 421 -5.80 -18.71 12.47
N GLY A 422 -6.46 -18.86 13.61
CA GLY A 422 -7.76 -19.55 13.70
C GLY A 422 -7.69 -21.08 13.68
N GLY A 423 -6.51 -21.68 13.73
CA GLY A 423 -6.34 -23.13 13.80
C GLY A 423 -6.88 -23.73 15.11
N SER A 424 -7.77 -24.73 15.00
CA SER A 424 -8.25 -25.55 16.12
C SER A 424 -8.12 -27.04 15.79
N ALA A 425 -8.42 -27.94 16.74
CA ALA A 425 -8.48 -29.39 16.45
C ALA A 425 -9.50 -29.76 15.36
N ARG A 426 -10.48 -28.88 15.09
CA ARG A 426 -11.43 -29.03 13.99
C ARG A 426 -11.01 -28.26 12.74
N GLY A 427 -9.97 -27.42 12.78
CA GLY A 427 -9.46 -26.61 11.67
C GLY A 427 -10.44 -25.56 11.13
N LEU A 428 -9.89 -24.53 10.48
CA LEU A 428 -10.62 -23.46 9.78
C LEU A 428 -10.08 -23.39 8.34
N SER A 429 -10.86 -22.85 7.39
CA SER A 429 -10.33 -22.44 6.09
C SER A 429 -9.32 -21.33 6.29
N THR A 430 -8.06 -21.71 6.26
CA THR A 430 -6.84 -20.99 6.62
C THR A 430 -6.81 -19.98 7.78
N PHE A 431 -7.30 -18.73 7.65
CA PHE A 431 -7.04 -17.68 8.65
C PHE A 431 -8.30 -17.10 9.29
N ASP A 432 -8.15 -16.54 10.50
CA ASP A 432 -9.21 -15.82 11.21
C ASP A 432 -9.88 -14.79 10.28
N PRO A 433 -11.22 -14.72 10.24
CA PRO A 433 -11.94 -13.69 9.51
C PRO A 433 -11.43 -12.29 9.83
N HIS A 434 -11.39 -11.44 8.80
CA HIS A 434 -10.91 -10.06 8.83
C HIS A 434 -9.45 -9.87 9.20
N SER A 435 -8.66 -10.94 9.40
CA SER A 435 -7.24 -10.78 9.70
C SER A 435 -6.44 -10.15 8.55
N SER A 436 -7.05 -10.06 7.36
CA SER A 436 -6.57 -9.27 6.23
C SER A 436 -5.16 -9.68 5.77
N PRO A 437 -4.97 -10.92 5.31
CA PRO A 437 -3.66 -11.38 4.86
C PRO A 437 -3.18 -10.58 3.65
N ALA A 438 -1.91 -10.21 3.63
CA ALA A 438 -1.34 -9.30 2.63
C ALA A 438 -0.09 -9.90 1.98
N GLY A 439 1.05 -9.19 2.00
CA GLY A 439 2.29 -9.68 1.39
C GLY A 439 2.73 -11.07 1.89
N MET A 440 3.37 -11.83 1.01
CA MET A 440 3.85 -13.18 1.31
C MET A 440 5.15 -13.49 0.56
N VAL A 441 6.05 -14.24 1.21
CA VAL A 441 7.31 -14.72 0.63
C VAL A 441 7.55 -16.19 0.92
N TRP A 442 8.21 -16.88 -0.01
CA TRP A 442 8.78 -18.21 0.21
C TRP A 442 10.24 -18.12 0.65
N LEU A 443 10.58 -18.86 1.71
CA LEU A 443 11.93 -19.00 2.25
C LEU A 443 12.38 -20.45 2.02
N GLY A 444 13.41 -20.60 1.18
CA GLY A 444 13.93 -21.90 0.75
C GLY A 444 14.62 -22.69 1.85
N ALA A 445 15.14 -23.86 1.51
CA ALA A 445 15.85 -24.73 2.45
C ALA A 445 17.16 -24.13 2.98
N ASP A 446 17.72 -23.14 2.28
CA ASP A 446 18.95 -22.43 2.63
C ASP A 446 18.77 -21.40 3.76
N TRP A 447 17.53 -21.02 4.09
CA TRP A 447 17.25 -20.03 5.13
C TRP A 447 17.53 -20.58 6.54
N PRO A 448 17.95 -19.73 7.50
CA PRO A 448 18.22 -20.18 8.85
C PRO A 448 16.92 -20.56 9.57
N ALA A 449 17.04 -21.39 10.62
CA ALA A 449 15.93 -21.60 11.54
C ALA A 449 15.44 -20.26 12.13
N PRO A 450 14.14 -20.09 12.39
CA PRO A 450 13.09 -21.11 12.24
C PRO A 450 12.48 -21.20 10.84
N PHE A 451 13.00 -20.46 9.85
CA PHE A 451 12.27 -20.09 8.64
C PHE A 451 12.49 -20.94 7.40
N HIS A 452 13.44 -21.87 7.38
CA HIS A 452 13.66 -22.73 6.22
C HIS A 452 12.38 -23.41 5.73
N SER A 453 12.31 -23.59 4.41
CA SER A 453 11.25 -24.32 3.71
C SER A 453 9.85 -23.94 4.19
N SER A 454 9.57 -22.64 4.24
CA SER A 454 8.28 -22.15 4.71
C SER A 454 7.86 -20.86 4.01
N PHE A 455 6.56 -20.63 3.99
CA PHE A 455 6.01 -19.34 3.58
C PHE A 455 5.88 -18.44 4.79
N LEU A 456 6.18 -17.16 4.64
CA LEU A 456 5.79 -16.13 5.60
C LEU A 456 4.73 -15.25 4.98
N VAL A 457 3.63 -15.04 5.70
CA VAL A 457 2.55 -14.10 5.31
C VAL A 457 2.39 -13.05 6.40
N VAL A 458 2.25 -11.80 6.00
CA VAL A 458 1.85 -10.73 6.92
C VAL A 458 0.34 -10.63 6.97
N ARG A 459 -0.21 -10.31 8.14
CA ARG A 459 -1.64 -10.05 8.32
C ARG A 459 -1.83 -8.62 8.79
N PHE A 460 -2.49 -7.82 7.95
CA PHE A 460 -2.63 -6.37 8.12
C PHE A 460 -3.41 -5.99 9.37
N GLY A 461 -4.26 -6.89 9.86
CA GLY A 461 -5.09 -6.65 11.02
C GLY A 461 -6.51 -6.22 10.64
N ASN A 462 -7.49 -6.61 11.45
CA ASN A 462 -8.89 -6.30 11.17
C ASN A 462 -9.18 -4.80 11.06
N LEU A 463 -10.14 -4.50 10.18
CA LEU A 463 -10.72 -3.18 9.95
C LEU A 463 -12.16 -3.08 10.45
N LEU A 464 -12.82 -4.22 10.64
CA LEU A 464 -14.17 -4.30 11.19
C LEU A 464 -14.12 -4.59 12.68
N LYS A 465 -14.95 -3.88 13.45
CA LYS A 465 -15.09 -4.04 14.90
C LYS A 465 -15.97 -5.24 15.26
N ARG A 466 -15.49 -6.44 14.92
CA ARG A 466 -16.19 -7.72 15.13
C ARG A 466 -15.33 -8.67 15.96
N GLY A 467 -15.33 -8.48 17.27
CA GLY A 467 -14.58 -9.34 18.21
C GLY A 467 -13.23 -8.77 18.63
N ALA A 468 -12.30 -9.66 18.94
CA ALA A 468 -10.93 -9.32 19.34
C ALA A 468 -10.09 -8.89 18.12
N ASP A 469 -8.95 -8.24 18.37
CA ASP A 469 -7.99 -7.93 17.32
C ASP A 469 -7.46 -9.24 16.70
N THR A 470 -7.55 -9.35 15.38
CA THR A 470 -7.01 -10.46 14.59
C THR A 470 -6.07 -9.92 13.53
N GLY A 471 -4.99 -10.65 13.21
CA GLY A 471 -3.90 -10.17 12.34
C GLY A 471 -2.82 -9.44 13.15
N PHE A 472 -2.32 -8.31 12.64
CA PHE A 472 -1.23 -7.52 13.26
C PHE A 472 0.02 -8.38 13.52
N ASP A 473 0.33 -9.30 12.62
CA ASP A 473 1.37 -10.30 12.83
C ASP A 473 1.99 -10.83 11.54
N VAL A 474 3.07 -11.60 11.68
CA VAL A 474 3.60 -12.48 10.63
C VAL A 474 3.35 -13.92 11.05
N LEU A 475 2.76 -14.69 10.13
CA LEU A 475 2.60 -16.13 10.27
C LEU A 475 3.60 -16.88 9.40
N GLN A 476 4.23 -17.90 9.97
CA GLN A 476 4.94 -18.94 9.24
C GLN A 476 3.96 -20.06 8.88
N LEU A 477 3.92 -20.41 7.59
CA LEU A 477 3.05 -21.44 7.05
C LEU A 477 3.89 -22.61 6.51
N LYS A 478 3.47 -23.83 6.83
CA LYS A 478 4.01 -25.06 6.26
C LYS A 478 2.88 -25.88 5.63
N PRO A 479 2.60 -25.68 4.33
CA PRO A 479 1.56 -26.42 3.63
C PRO A 479 1.93 -27.89 3.46
N ASN A 480 0.93 -28.76 3.58
CA ASN A 480 0.91 -30.11 3.06
C ASN A 480 -0.01 -30.12 1.84
N PHE A 481 0.60 -30.07 0.65
CA PHE A 481 -0.11 -29.97 -0.63
C PHE A 481 -1.06 -31.15 -0.87
N SER A 482 -0.62 -32.37 -0.58
CA SER A 482 -1.41 -33.60 -0.76
C SER A 482 -2.64 -33.63 0.16
N ALA A 483 -2.47 -33.24 1.42
CA ALA A 483 -3.57 -33.24 2.40
C ALA A 483 -4.46 -31.99 2.30
N ARG A 484 -4.06 -30.97 1.53
CA ARG A 484 -4.72 -29.65 1.48
C ARG A 484 -4.84 -29.02 2.88
N THR A 485 -3.80 -29.20 3.70
CA THR A 485 -3.72 -28.60 5.04
C THR A 485 -2.49 -27.71 5.18
N THR A 486 -2.47 -26.83 6.16
CA THR A 486 -1.26 -26.08 6.55
C THR A 486 -1.19 -25.96 8.06
N SER A 487 0.01 -25.86 8.61
CA SER A 487 0.22 -25.36 9.98
C SER A 487 0.60 -23.88 9.91
N ALA A 488 -0.11 -23.04 10.65
CA ALA A 488 0.21 -21.63 10.78
C ALA A 488 0.73 -21.33 12.20
N LYS A 489 1.95 -20.81 12.30
CA LYS A 489 2.58 -20.42 13.56
C LYS A 489 2.92 -18.94 13.52
N ARG A 490 2.50 -18.18 14.53
CA ARG A 490 2.88 -16.78 14.68
C ARG A 490 4.36 -16.67 15.04
N VAL A 491 5.08 -15.83 14.31
CA VAL A 491 6.53 -15.62 14.49
C VAL A 491 6.90 -14.19 14.87
N LEU A 492 6.03 -13.21 14.60
CA LEU A 492 6.19 -11.82 15.01
C LEU A 492 4.84 -11.23 15.35
N ALA A 493 4.66 -10.71 16.57
CA ALA A 493 3.50 -9.94 17.00
C ALA A 493 3.72 -9.25 18.37
N PRO A 494 2.95 -8.19 18.68
CA PRO A 494 2.14 -7.45 17.73
C PRO A 494 3.03 -6.63 16.81
N LEU A 495 2.76 -6.69 15.52
CA LEU A 495 3.18 -5.67 14.57
C LEU A 495 2.11 -4.58 14.54
N ALA A 496 2.43 -3.46 13.91
CA ALA A 496 1.42 -2.48 13.56
C ALA A 496 0.53 -3.05 12.44
N ARG A 497 0.40 -2.38 11.30
CA ARG A 497 -0.35 -2.94 10.15
C ARG A 497 0.60 -3.38 9.04
N PRO A 498 1.19 -4.58 9.12
CA PRO A 498 2.13 -5.05 8.12
C PRO A 498 1.37 -5.34 6.81
N ILE A 499 1.78 -4.68 5.73
CA ILE A 499 1.10 -4.74 4.43
C ILE A 499 1.91 -5.50 3.38
N ASP A 500 3.23 -5.55 3.55
CA ASP A 500 4.10 -6.29 2.63
C ASP A 500 5.35 -6.86 3.32
N ILE A 501 5.92 -7.91 2.73
CA ILE A 501 7.17 -8.53 3.18
C ILE A 501 8.02 -8.89 1.97
N LEU A 502 9.33 -8.62 2.05
CA LEU A 502 10.27 -8.75 0.94
C LEU A 502 11.53 -9.49 1.37
N LYS A 503 12.01 -10.41 0.52
CA LYS A 503 13.35 -11.00 0.63
C LYS A 503 14.43 -10.03 0.16
N LEU A 504 15.48 -9.92 0.96
CA LEU A 504 16.69 -9.18 0.64
C LEU A 504 17.91 -10.13 0.62
N PRO A 505 19.06 -9.68 0.08
CA PRO A 505 20.34 -10.37 0.24
C PRO A 505 20.66 -10.74 1.69
N GLU A 506 21.59 -11.67 1.88
CA GLU A 506 22.06 -12.12 3.21
C GLU A 506 20.93 -12.69 4.10
N GLN A 507 19.88 -13.24 3.48
CA GLN A 507 18.74 -13.85 4.18
C GLN A 507 18.04 -12.88 5.13
N GLN A 508 17.99 -11.59 4.75
CA GLN A 508 17.26 -10.56 5.46
C GLN A 508 15.83 -10.43 4.91
N LEU A 509 14.92 -9.97 5.76
CA LEU A 509 13.53 -9.69 5.40
C LEU A 509 13.19 -8.24 5.73
N ALA A 510 12.65 -7.52 4.75
CA ALA A 510 12.03 -6.23 5.00
C ALA A 510 10.52 -6.40 5.16
N ILE A 511 9.93 -5.74 6.16
CA ILE A 511 8.49 -5.74 6.42
C ILE A 511 8.01 -4.30 6.37
N ALA A 512 7.07 -4.00 5.48
CA ALA A 512 6.42 -2.69 5.43
C ALA A 512 5.23 -2.67 6.39
N GLU A 513 5.24 -1.72 7.33
CA GLU A 513 4.05 -1.39 8.11
C GLU A 513 3.41 -0.13 7.53
N TYR A 514 2.14 -0.26 7.15
CA TYR A 514 1.35 0.81 6.55
C TYR A 514 1.12 1.96 7.52
N CYS A 515 0.90 1.65 8.79
CA CYS A 515 0.78 2.60 9.89
C CYS A 515 1.42 2.05 11.17
N ARG A 516 1.32 2.79 12.29
CA ARG A 516 1.84 2.40 13.62
C ARG A 516 0.83 1.78 14.57
N GLY A 517 -0.43 1.71 14.18
CA GLY A 517 -1.47 1.09 15.01
C GLY A 517 -1.29 -0.43 15.10
N THR A 518 -1.11 -0.95 16.31
CA THR A 518 -0.97 -2.39 16.60
C THR A 518 -2.28 -3.08 17.00
N THR A 519 -3.40 -2.36 16.89
CA THR A 519 -4.76 -2.82 17.22
C THR A 519 -5.76 -2.15 16.30
N LEU A 520 -6.99 -2.66 16.22
CA LEU A 520 -8.09 -1.99 15.51
C LEU A 520 -8.36 -0.60 16.11
N ALA A 521 -8.34 -0.49 17.44
CA ALA A 521 -8.67 0.75 18.16
C ALA A 521 -7.69 1.90 17.87
N ALA A 522 -6.44 1.58 17.53
CA ALA A 522 -5.44 2.57 17.11
C ALA A 522 -5.74 3.18 15.72
N GLY A 523 -6.59 2.52 14.93
CA GLY A 523 -7.03 3.00 13.62
C GLY A 523 -6.02 2.79 12.50
N ILE A 524 -6.26 3.48 11.39
CA ILE A 524 -5.39 3.56 10.21
C ILE A 524 -4.97 5.02 10.03
N GLY A 525 -3.69 5.26 9.81
CA GLY A 525 -3.17 6.61 9.59
C GLY A 525 -1.67 6.62 9.41
N THR A 526 -1.15 7.54 8.61
CA THR A 526 0.30 7.77 8.50
C THR A 526 0.90 8.03 9.88
N PRO A 527 2.13 7.58 10.17
CA PRO A 527 3.21 7.25 9.24
C PRO A 527 3.40 5.74 9.11
N GLY A 528 3.99 5.30 8.00
CA GLY A 528 4.47 3.93 7.88
C GLY A 528 5.86 3.74 8.48
N ARG A 529 6.41 2.54 8.31
CA ARG A 529 7.86 2.25 8.37
C ARG A 529 8.21 1.03 7.56
N VAL A 530 9.51 0.85 7.34
CA VAL A 530 10.09 -0.44 7.00
C VAL A 530 10.85 -0.98 8.21
N LEU A 531 10.54 -2.22 8.59
CA LEU A 531 11.29 -3.01 9.55
C LEU A 531 12.27 -3.91 8.81
N LEU A 532 13.40 -4.22 9.44
CA LEU A 532 14.35 -5.22 8.97
C LEU A 532 14.47 -6.35 10.01
N LEU A 533 14.22 -7.56 9.55
CA LEU A 533 14.41 -8.80 10.29
C LEU A 533 15.64 -9.53 9.72
N SER A 534 16.70 -9.66 10.51
CA SER A 534 18.00 -10.19 10.09
C SER A 534 18.48 -11.31 11.01
N PRO A 535 19.25 -12.30 10.49
CA PRO A 535 19.92 -13.27 11.34
C PRO A 535 21.04 -12.57 12.14
N LYS A 536 21.14 -12.84 13.46
CA LYS A 536 22.18 -12.26 14.34
C LYS A 536 23.60 -12.68 13.96
N HIS A 537 23.71 -13.86 13.36
CA HIS A 537 24.96 -14.39 12.82
C HIS A 537 24.72 -14.69 11.35
N PRO A 538 25.13 -13.80 10.42
CA PRO A 538 25.01 -14.10 9.00
C PRO A 538 25.74 -15.40 8.73
N MET A 539 25.06 -16.37 8.10
CA MET A 539 25.73 -17.59 7.66
C MET A 539 26.83 -17.19 6.68
N ALA A 540 28.03 -17.73 6.86
CA ALA A 540 29.11 -17.52 5.91
C ALA A 540 28.62 -18.00 4.54
N THR A 541 28.31 -17.06 3.65
CA THR A 541 28.01 -17.40 2.26
C THR A 541 29.27 -18.08 1.72
N SER A 542 29.19 -19.38 1.46
CA SER A 542 30.17 -20.04 0.62
C SER A 542 30.09 -19.34 -0.73
N LEU A 543 31.01 -18.41 -0.97
CA LEU A 543 31.29 -17.87 -2.29
C LEU A 543 31.67 -19.06 -3.17
N ASN A 544 30.66 -19.67 -3.79
CA ASN A 544 30.88 -20.63 -4.84
C ASN A 544 31.19 -19.81 -6.09
N THR A 545 32.37 -19.21 -6.11
CA THR A 545 33.02 -18.77 -7.33
C THR A 545 33.32 -20.02 -8.13
N SER A 546 32.45 -20.38 -9.07
CA SER A 546 32.82 -21.27 -10.17
C SER A 546 32.72 -20.50 -11.48
N PRO A 547 33.79 -20.49 -12.30
CA PRO A 547 33.90 -19.63 -13.47
C PRO A 547 33.30 -20.28 -14.72
N LYS A 548 32.38 -19.58 -15.40
CA LYS A 548 32.41 -19.23 -16.83
C LYS A 548 31.05 -18.76 -17.33
#